data_AF-A0A7Y7N7F9-F1
#
_entry.id   AF-A0A7Y7N7F9-F1
#
_cell.length_a   1.000
_cell.length_b   1.000
_cell.length_c   1.000
_cell.angle_alpha   90.00
_cell.angle_beta   90.00
_cell.angle_gamma   90.00
#
_symmetry.space_group_name_H-M   'P 1'
#
loop_
_entity.id
_entity.type
_entity.pdbx_description
1 polymer ?
#
loop_
_entity_poly.entity_id
_entity_poly.type
_entity_poly.pdbx_seq_one_letter_code
_entity_poly.pdbx_strand_id
1 'polypeptide(L)'
;MDDTHRIPEDAEIHETLVEKKLSNGMLAQVKLVKRPRWFEAMLFVNGLYKPGPPLPRPLEEPNATVSHWMGVRPKIGLSPTEVEVIVGEVNIHNFLHKCQIVDTWGQTAL
;
A
#
# COMPACT_ATOMS: atom_id res chain seq x y z
N MET A 1 16.27 14.81 11.92
CA MET A 1 15.24 14.72 10.85
C MET A 1 14.50 13.42 11.07
N ASP A 2 13.18 13.45 11.04
CA ASP A 2 12.33 12.31 11.39
C ASP A 2 12.38 11.27 10.25
N ASP A 3 13.14 10.19 10.43
CA ASP A 3 13.38 9.13 9.42
C ASP A 3 12.12 8.29 9.10
N THR A 4 10.99 8.59 9.73
CA THR A 4 9.75 7.79 9.66
C THR A 4 9.00 7.87 8.32
N HIS A 5 9.46 8.70 7.37
CA HIS A 5 8.87 8.85 6.02
C HIS A 5 9.84 8.51 4.89
N ARG A 6 10.98 7.88 5.21
CA ARG A 6 11.92 7.45 4.19
C ARG A 6 11.40 6.19 3.51
N ILE A 7 11.23 6.26 2.18
CA ILE A 7 10.97 5.09 1.35
C ILE A 7 12.17 4.15 1.51
N PRO A 8 11.96 2.82 1.62
CA PRO A 8 13.07 1.88 1.62
C PRO A 8 14.03 2.11 0.43
N GLU A 9 15.34 2.02 0.65
CA GLU A 9 16.34 2.41 -0.36
C GLU A 9 16.29 1.57 -1.64
N ASP A 10 15.81 0.34 -1.53
CA ASP A 10 15.65 -0.62 -2.62
C ASP A 10 14.24 -0.61 -3.23
N ALA A 11 13.41 0.39 -2.91
CA ALA A 11 12.09 0.56 -3.49
C ALA A 11 12.10 1.56 -4.66
N GLU A 12 11.62 1.10 -5.81
CA GLU A 12 11.43 1.91 -7.01
C GLU A 12 9.93 2.09 -7.27
N ILE A 13 9.45 3.34 -7.27
CA ILE A 13 8.05 3.66 -7.58
C ILE A 13 7.81 3.44 -9.07
N HIS A 14 6.80 2.63 -9.43
CA HIS A 14 6.38 2.41 -10.81
C HIS A 14 5.23 3.33 -11.21
N GLU A 15 4.09 3.22 -10.54
CA GLU A 15 2.89 4.00 -10.90
C GLU A 15 1.96 4.22 -9.70
N THR A 16 0.99 5.11 -9.88
CA THR A 16 -0.07 5.35 -8.88
C THR A 16 -1.28 4.51 -9.23
N LEU A 17 -1.67 3.62 -8.32
CA LEU A 17 -2.80 2.69 -8.49
C LEU A 17 -4.12 3.33 -8.09
N VAL A 18 -4.10 4.05 -6.96
CA VAL A 18 -5.28 4.72 -6.40
C VAL A 18 -4.86 6.08 -5.89
N GLU A 19 -5.67 7.09 -6.18
CA GLU A 19 -5.54 8.45 -5.66
C GLU A 19 -6.88 8.92 -5.12
N LYS A 20 -6.92 9.44 -3.89
CA LYS A 20 -8.12 10.01 -3.28
C LYS A 20 -7.82 11.19 -2.36
N LYS A 21 -8.76 12.13 -2.28
CA LYS A 21 -8.73 13.21 -1.29
C LYS A 21 -9.46 12.74 -0.02
N LEU A 22 -8.77 12.83 1.11
CA LEU A 22 -9.32 12.53 2.42
C LEU A 22 -10.22 13.67 2.90
N SER A 23 -11.10 13.39 3.87
CA SER A 23 -12.03 14.38 4.45
C SER A 23 -11.31 15.58 5.08
N ASN A 24 -10.09 15.39 5.57
CA ASN A 24 -9.24 16.45 6.11
C ASN A 24 -8.46 17.23 5.04
N GLY A 25 -8.74 16.99 3.76
CA GLY A 25 -8.12 17.68 2.62
C GLY A 25 -6.79 17.11 2.16
N MET A 26 -6.22 16.13 2.86
CA MET A 26 -4.96 15.49 2.47
C MET A 26 -5.15 14.59 1.24
N LEU A 27 -4.11 14.45 0.41
CA LEU A 27 -4.08 13.53 -0.72
C LEU A 27 -3.48 12.20 -0.27
N ALA A 28 -4.23 11.11 -0.42
CA ALA A 28 -3.73 9.75 -0.21
C ALA A 28 -3.52 9.08 -1.57
N GLN A 29 -2.34 8.51 -1.77
CA GLN A 29 -1.96 7.78 -2.97
C GLN A 29 -1.47 6.40 -2.57
N VAL A 30 -1.99 5.36 -3.21
CA VAL A 30 -1.42 4.02 -3.16
C VAL A 30 -0.65 3.82 -4.46
N LYS A 31 0.64 3.51 -4.34
CA LYS A 31 1.55 3.35 -5.48
C LYS A 31 2.04 1.92 -5.57
N LEU A 32 2.17 1.43 -6.80
CA LEU A 32 2.87 0.19 -7.10
C LEU A 32 4.38 0.46 -6.98
N VAL A 33 5.06 -0.38 -6.22
CA VAL A 33 6.50 -0.25 -5.97
C VAL A 33 7.18 -1.56 -6.27
N LYS A 34 8.27 -1.48 -7.04
CA LYS A 34 9.18 -2.59 -7.29
C LYS A 34 10.18 -2.70 -6.13
N ARG A 35 10.20 -3.87 -5.51
CA ARG A 35 11.24 -4.36 -4.59
C ARG A 35 12.20 -5.27 -5.37
N PRO A 36 13.40 -5.59 -4.87
CA PRO A 36 14.36 -6.43 -5.59
C PRO A 36 13.78 -7.75 -6.10
N ARG A 37 12.84 -8.36 -5.36
CA ARG A 37 12.28 -9.68 -5.67
C ARG A 37 10.77 -9.73 -5.85
N TRP A 38 10.03 -8.64 -5.63
CA TRP A 38 8.58 -8.60 -5.77
C TRP A 38 8.04 -7.20 -6.04
N PHE A 39 6.75 -7.10 -6.32
CA PHE A 39 6.00 -5.85 -6.36
C PHE A 39 5.07 -5.78 -5.15
N GLU A 40 4.91 -4.59 -4.59
CA GLU A 40 4.00 -4.33 -3.47
C GLU A 40 3.32 -2.97 -3.60
N ALA A 41 2.27 -2.76 -2.81
CA ALA A 41 1.60 -1.49 -2.67
C ALA A 41 2.20 -0.69 -1.51
N MET A 42 2.51 0.58 -1.74
CA MET A 42 2.96 1.52 -0.71
C MET A 42 2.01 2.72 -0.60
N LEU A 43 1.77 3.17 0.62
CA LEU A 43 0.93 4.33 0.90
C LEU A 43 1.77 5.61 0.97
N PHE A 44 1.27 6.66 0.34
CA PHE A 44 1.79 8.01 0.42
C PHE A 44 0.66 8.96 0.83
N VAL A 45 0.94 9.86 1.76
CA VAL A 45 0.00 10.91 2.18
C VAL A 45 0.67 12.26 2.02
N ASN A 46 0.11 13.13 1.19
CA ASN A 46 0.72 14.39 0.74
C ASN A 46 2.15 14.18 0.20
N GLY A 47 2.35 13.12 -0.58
CA GLY A 47 3.66 12.76 -1.14
C GLY A 47 4.63 12.11 -0.15
N LEU A 48 4.31 12.04 1.14
CA LEU A 48 5.15 11.41 2.16
C LEU A 48 4.83 9.94 2.32
N TYR A 49 5.84 9.09 2.25
CA TYR A 49 5.69 7.65 2.47
C TYR A 49 5.17 7.37 3.89
N LYS A 50 4.21 6.44 3.97
CA LYS A 50 3.66 5.92 5.22
C LYS A 50 3.89 4.41 5.27
N PRO A 51 4.67 3.92 6.25
CA PRO A 51 4.87 2.48 6.45
C PRO A 51 3.54 1.75 6.60
N GLY A 52 3.48 0.52 6.11
CA GLY A 52 2.26 -0.28 6.10
C GLY A 52 2.44 -1.64 5.43
N PRO A 53 1.35 -2.43 5.39
CA PRO A 53 1.37 -3.75 4.76
C PRO A 53 1.60 -3.65 3.24
N PRO A 54 2.20 -4.68 2.61
CA PRO A 54 2.48 -4.69 1.17
C PRO A 54 1.23 -4.85 0.30
N LEU A 55 0.09 -5.18 0.93
CA LEU A 55 -1.25 -5.21 0.34
C LEU A 55 -2.26 -4.64 1.34
N PRO A 56 -3.43 -4.14 0.88
CA PRO A 56 -4.53 -3.77 1.75
C PRO A 56 -4.90 -4.91 2.72
N ARG A 57 -5.16 -4.56 3.98
CA ARG A 57 -5.60 -5.51 5.02
C ARG A 57 -7.08 -5.36 5.29
N PRO A 58 -7.84 -6.44 5.48
CA PRO A 58 -9.25 -6.34 5.79
C PRO A 58 -9.47 -5.58 7.10
N LEU A 59 -10.59 -4.86 7.17
CA LEU A 59 -11.13 -4.40 8.45
C LEU A 59 -11.79 -5.56 9.18
N GLU A 60 -11.80 -5.51 10.52
CA GLU A 60 -12.54 -6.47 11.35
C GLU A 60 -14.04 -6.39 11.07
N GLU A 61 -14.55 -5.17 10.88
CA GLU A 61 -15.94 -4.88 10.55
C GLU A 61 -16.00 -4.06 9.25
N PRO A 62 -15.91 -4.72 8.07
CA PRO A 62 -16.03 -4.03 6.80
C PRO A 62 -17.46 -3.51 6.59
N ASN A 63 -17.59 -2.39 5.88
CA ASN A 63 -18.89 -1.85 5.47
C ASN A 63 -18.90 -1.55 3.96
N ALA A 64 -20.04 -1.07 3.45
CA ALA A 64 -20.23 -0.82 2.02
C ALA A 64 -19.27 0.22 1.42
N THR A 65 -18.73 1.12 2.25
CA THR A 65 -17.86 2.22 1.81
C THR A 65 -16.38 1.93 2.02
N VAL A 66 -16.04 1.16 3.04
CA VAL A 66 -14.67 0.84 3.43
C VAL A 66 -14.61 -0.62 3.87
N SER A 67 -13.77 -1.41 3.22
CA SER A 67 -13.60 -2.84 3.50
C SER A 67 -12.19 -3.20 3.97
N HIS A 68 -11.19 -2.42 3.56
CA HIS A 68 -9.79 -2.66 3.89
C HIS A 68 -9.12 -1.37 4.35
N TRP A 69 -7.89 -1.50 4.86
CA TRP A 69 -7.04 -0.39 5.25
C TRP A 69 -5.60 -0.58 4.76
N MET A 70 -4.89 0.53 4.67
CA MET A 70 -3.43 0.59 4.51
C MET A 70 -2.80 1.65 5.42
N GLY A 71 -1.52 1.47 5.72
CA GLY A 71 -0.73 2.38 6.57
C GLY A 71 -0.81 2.08 8.07
N VAL A 72 0.21 2.47 8.83
CA VAL A 72 0.24 2.33 10.31
C VAL A 72 -0.54 3.44 10.99
N ARG A 73 -0.10 4.68 10.80
CA ARG A 73 -0.67 5.91 11.36
C ARG A 73 -0.36 7.09 10.41
N PRO A 74 -1.36 7.68 9.74
CA PRO A 74 -2.78 7.30 9.77
C PRO A 74 -3.03 5.97 9.04
N LYS A 75 -4.04 5.22 9.50
CA LYS A 75 -4.66 4.15 8.71
C LYS A 75 -5.63 4.79 7.72
N ILE A 76 -5.52 4.42 6.45
CA ILE A 76 -6.38 4.92 5.37
C ILE A 76 -7.33 3.81 4.96
N GLY A 77 -8.62 4.10 5.03
CA GLY A 77 -9.68 3.20 4.58
C GLY A 77 -9.78 3.16 3.05
N LEU A 78 -9.92 1.95 2.52
CA LEU A 78 -10.07 1.65 1.10
C LEU A 78 -11.44 1.01 0.83
N SER A 79 -12.09 1.45 -0.24
CA SER A 79 -13.32 0.86 -0.75
C SER A 79 -13.05 -0.51 -1.39
N PRO A 80 -14.07 -1.37 -1.55
CA PRO A 80 -13.90 -2.65 -2.25
C PRO A 80 -13.26 -2.51 -3.63
N THR A 81 -13.69 -1.54 -4.43
CA THR A 81 -13.14 -1.30 -5.78
C THR A 81 -11.69 -0.81 -5.74
N GLU A 82 -11.32 0.05 -4.80
CA GLU A 82 -9.92 0.47 -4.62
C GLU A 82 -9.03 -0.74 -4.29
N VAL A 83 -9.53 -1.67 -3.48
CA VAL A 83 -8.80 -2.88 -3.09
C VAL A 83 -8.62 -3.82 -4.27
N GLU A 84 -9.67 -4.02 -5.08
CA GLU A 84 -9.60 -4.87 -6.28
C GLU A 84 -8.54 -4.36 -7.26
N VAL A 85 -8.46 -3.04 -7.48
CA VAL A 85 -7.42 -2.43 -8.32
C VAL A 85 -6.03 -2.69 -7.73
N ILE A 86 -5.84 -2.39 -6.45
CA ILE A 86 -4.52 -2.53 -5.81
C ILE A 86 -4.04 -3.99 -5.84
N VAL A 87 -4.90 -4.92 -5.41
CA VAL A 87 -4.56 -6.35 -5.35
C VAL A 87 -4.37 -6.91 -6.76
N GLY A 88 -5.22 -6.52 -7.71
CA GLY A 88 -5.13 -6.92 -9.10
C GLY A 88 -3.78 -6.55 -9.72
N GLU A 89 -3.40 -5.28 -9.65
CA GLU A 89 -2.16 -4.78 -10.26
C GLU A 89 -0.91 -5.37 -9.60
N VAL A 90 -0.88 -5.44 -8.27
CA VAL A 90 0.23 -6.08 -7.56
C VAL A 90 0.37 -7.55 -7.98
N ASN A 91 -0.72 -8.29 -8.09
CA ASN A 91 -0.69 -9.69 -8.51
C ASN A 91 -0.27 -9.85 -9.97
N ILE A 92 -0.80 -9.01 -10.87
CA ILE A 92 -0.45 -9.02 -12.30
C ILE A 92 1.05 -8.77 -12.48
N HIS A 93 1.60 -7.73 -11.83
CA HIS A 93 3.01 -7.41 -11.94
C HIS A 93 3.91 -8.50 -11.36
N ASN A 94 3.54 -9.08 -10.21
CA ASN A 94 4.28 -10.21 -9.66
C ASN A 94 4.23 -11.42 -10.59
N PHE A 95 3.07 -11.74 -11.17
CA PHE A 95 2.92 -12.84 -12.12
C PHE A 95 3.78 -12.65 -13.38
N LEU A 96 3.69 -11.48 -14.03
CA LEU A 96 4.42 -11.18 -15.26
C LEU A 96 5.95 -11.25 -15.06
N HIS A 97 6.42 -10.84 -13.88
CA HIS A 97 7.85 -10.81 -13.55
C HIS A 97 8.32 -12.07 -12.80
N LYS A 98 7.49 -13.11 -12.70
CA LYS A 98 7.80 -14.36 -11.98
C LYS A 98 8.29 -14.12 -10.54
N CYS A 99 7.72 -13.11 -9.90
CA CYS A 99 7.99 -12.73 -8.53
C CYS A 99 6.96 -13.36 -7.58
N GLN A 100 7.33 -13.51 -6.31
CA GLN A 100 6.40 -13.89 -5.24
C GLN A 100 6.38 -12.79 -4.20
N ILE A 101 5.20 -12.24 -3.92
CA ILE A 101 5.04 -11.23 -2.89
C ILE A 101 5.46 -11.79 -1.53
N VAL A 102 6.21 -10.98 -0.78
CA VAL A 102 6.62 -11.33 0.58
C VAL A 102 5.82 -10.48 1.54
N ASP A 103 4.93 -11.13 2.29
CA ASP A 103 4.17 -10.47 3.34
C ASP A 103 5.01 -10.36 4.62
N THR A 104 5.77 -9.27 4.72
CA THR A 104 6.62 -8.98 5.89
C THR A 104 5.86 -8.24 7.00
N TRP A 105 4.57 -7.95 6.81
CA TRP A 105 3.82 -7.09 7.72
C TRP A 105 3.41 -7.81 9.01
N GLY A 106 3.89 -7.32 10.15
CA GLY A 106 3.56 -7.89 11.46
C GLY A 106 4.31 -9.19 11.78
N GLN A 107 5.25 -9.61 10.94
CA GLN A 107 6.22 -10.64 11.31
C GLN A 107 7.25 -10.00 12.25
N THR A 108 7.15 -10.29 13.54
CA THR A 108 8.24 -10.06 14.49
C THR A 108 9.44 -10.88 14.01
N ALA A 109 10.58 -10.25 13.77
CA ALA A 109 11.83 -10.99 13.60
C ALA A 109 11.98 -11.93 14.81
N LEU A 110 12.04 -13.24 14.55
CA LEU A 110 12.43 -14.24 15.54
C LEU A 110 13.92 -14.06 15.89
#